data_AF-A0A0C4E5R9-F1
#
_entry.id   AF-A0A0C4E5R9-F1
#
_cell.length_a   1.000
_cell.length_b   1.000
_cell.length_c   1.000
_cell.angle_alpha   90.00
_cell.angle_beta   90.00
_cell.angle_gamma   90.00
#
_symmetry.space_group_name_H-M   'P 1'
#
loop_
_entity.id
_entity.type
_entity.pdbx_description
1 polymer ?
#
loop_
_entity_poly.entity_id
_entity_poly.type
_entity_poly.pdbx_seq_one_letter_code
_entity_poly.pdbx_strand_id
1 'polypeptide(L)'
;MTAHTDQPGGIRRRRPSNPGSLAGTAKAAEAKVEHALLILWDELEEWRRDNAFIQRGYRRTSNSYRACAASLAYLHNESVNIWSHLLGAVFFSALGLWLLRRFFYAAVAVAVVVADKADVLAFACFFAGAFLCLGMSATFHAVINHSPGVAKWGNKLDYSGIVFLIVGSYVPALYYGFRCDPPLMRIYLSAVSLRRAHVTP
;
A
#
# COMPACT_ATOMS: atom_id res chain seq x y z
N MET A 1 54.69 67.42 -10.49
CA MET A 1 53.64 67.47 -11.53
C MET A 1 53.97 66.36 -12.51
N THR A 2 53.25 65.26 -12.70
CA THR A 2 51.83 64.84 -12.59
C THR A 2 51.86 63.33 -12.95
N ALA A 3 50.97 62.40 -12.59
CA ALA A 3 49.93 62.24 -11.59
C ALA A 3 49.71 60.71 -11.55
N HIS A 4 49.72 60.09 -10.36
CA HIS A 4 49.38 58.68 -10.16
C HIS A 4 47.85 58.58 -10.08
N THR A 5 47.21 57.83 -10.97
CA THR A 5 45.77 57.54 -10.91
C THR A 5 45.52 56.21 -10.20
N ASP A 6 44.95 56.29 -8.99
CA ASP A 6 44.33 55.19 -8.26
C ASP A 6 43.01 54.76 -8.92
N GLN A 7 42.77 53.45 -9.03
CA GLN A 7 41.49 52.85 -9.42
C GLN A 7 40.76 52.34 -8.17
N PRO A 8 39.49 52.72 -7.91
CA PRO A 8 38.79 52.29 -6.71
C PRO A 8 38.21 50.88 -6.85
N GLY A 9 38.26 50.13 -5.74
CA GLY A 9 37.83 48.74 -5.62
C GLY A 9 36.37 48.49 -6.05
N GLY A 10 36.20 47.55 -6.97
CA GLY A 10 34.90 47.03 -7.37
C GLY A 10 34.29 46.14 -6.30
N ILE A 11 33.16 46.57 -5.73
CA ILE A 11 32.29 45.77 -4.86
C ILE A 11 31.84 44.52 -5.64
N ARG A 12 32.20 43.32 -5.17
CA ARG A 12 31.70 42.03 -5.71
C ARG A 12 30.18 41.97 -5.55
N ARG A 13 29.43 42.30 -6.60
CA ARG A 13 27.99 42.05 -6.67
C ARG A 13 27.75 40.54 -6.62
N ARG A 14 27.10 40.07 -5.55
CA ARG A 14 26.65 38.68 -5.43
C ARG A 14 25.56 38.44 -6.49
N ARG A 15 25.83 37.54 -7.43
CA ARG A 15 24.89 37.14 -8.48
C ARG A 15 23.62 36.57 -7.82
N PRO A 16 22.41 37.04 -8.15
CA PRO A 16 21.20 36.48 -7.55
C PRO A 16 21.00 35.06 -8.08
N SER A 17 20.95 34.08 -7.18
CA SER A 17 20.60 32.70 -7.51
C SER A 17 19.14 32.64 -7.91
N ASN A 18 18.87 32.34 -9.18
CA ASN A 18 17.51 32.27 -9.72
C ASN A 18 16.84 30.96 -9.27
N PRO A 19 15.86 30.97 -8.36
CA PRO A 19 15.30 29.74 -7.77
C PRO A 19 14.67 28.81 -8.81
N GLY A 20 14.10 29.37 -9.88
CA GLY A 20 13.50 28.61 -10.98
C GLY A 20 14.50 27.77 -11.79
N SER A 21 15.78 28.19 -11.85
CA SER A 21 16.83 27.41 -12.52
C SER A 21 17.22 26.18 -11.71
N LEU A 22 17.29 26.30 -10.38
CA LEU A 22 17.62 25.18 -9.50
C LEU A 22 16.50 24.14 -9.47
N ALA A 23 15.25 24.58 -9.39
CA ALA A 23 14.09 23.69 -9.45
C ALA A 23 14.00 22.93 -10.79
N GLY A 24 14.24 23.60 -11.92
CA GLY A 24 14.26 22.95 -13.23
C GLY A 24 15.42 21.95 -13.39
N THR A 25 16.60 22.27 -12.85
CA THR A 25 17.77 21.38 -12.89
C THR A 25 17.58 20.15 -11.99
N ALA A 26 16.96 20.33 -10.82
CA ALA A 26 16.60 19.23 -9.92
C ALA A 26 15.60 18.27 -10.58
N LYS A 27 14.54 18.81 -11.20
CA LYS A 27 13.51 18.01 -11.89
C LYS A 27 14.06 17.23 -13.08
N ALA A 28 15.00 17.83 -13.83
CA ALA A 28 15.66 17.17 -14.95
C ALA A 28 16.65 16.08 -14.50
N ALA A 29 17.34 16.29 -13.37
CA ALA A 29 18.20 15.27 -12.77
C ALA A 29 17.37 14.11 -12.22
N GLU A 30 16.24 14.39 -11.57
CA GLU A 30 15.30 13.41 -11.04
C GLU A 30 14.72 12.53 -12.16
N ALA A 31 14.23 13.13 -13.25
CA ALA A 31 13.74 12.39 -14.42
C ALA A 31 14.84 11.52 -15.07
N LYS A 32 16.09 12.00 -15.10
CA LYS A 32 17.23 11.20 -15.60
C LYS A 32 17.57 10.03 -14.68
N VAL A 33 17.46 10.21 -13.37
CA VAL A 33 17.68 9.15 -12.37
C VAL A 33 16.56 8.12 -12.43
N GLU A 34 15.29 8.54 -12.53
CA GLU A 34 14.16 7.63 -12.76
C GLU A 34 14.39 6.79 -14.03
N HIS A 35 14.76 7.42 -15.14
CA HIS A 35 15.03 6.71 -16.40
C HIS A 35 16.25 5.79 -16.33
N ALA A 36 17.22 6.05 -15.44
CA ALA A 36 18.38 5.17 -15.20
C ALA A 36 18.05 3.99 -14.26
N LEU A 37 17.08 4.17 -13.36
CA LEU A 37 16.65 3.16 -12.38
C LEU A 37 15.66 2.14 -12.97
N LEU A 38 14.89 2.54 -13.98
CA LEU A 38 13.88 1.69 -14.60
C LEU A 38 14.43 0.91 -15.81
N ILE A 39 14.01 -0.34 -15.94
CA ILE A 39 14.45 -1.27 -16.99
C ILE A 39 13.27 -1.76 -17.83
N LEU A 40 13.61 -2.32 -19.00
CA LEU A 40 12.67 -2.96 -19.92
C LEU A 40 12.32 -4.38 -19.47
N TRP A 41 11.22 -4.91 -20.00
CA TRP A 41 10.77 -6.28 -19.75
C TRP A 41 11.84 -7.33 -20.07
N ASP A 42 12.50 -7.20 -21.22
CA ASP A 42 13.52 -8.16 -21.67
C ASP A 42 14.80 -8.13 -20.81
N GLU A 43 14.98 -7.08 -20.02
CA GLU A 43 16.10 -6.93 -19.07
C GLU A 43 15.77 -7.49 -17.68
N LEU A 44 14.51 -7.89 -17.43
CA LEU A 44 14.13 -8.51 -16.16
C LEU A 44 14.75 -9.90 -16.01
N GLU A 45 15.06 -10.23 -14.77
CA GLU A 45 15.37 -11.60 -14.35
C GLU A 45 14.12 -12.47 -14.51
N GLU A 46 14.30 -13.75 -14.85
CA GLU A 46 13.20 -14.66 -15.20
C GLU A 46 12.10 -14.76 -14.13
N TRP A 47 12.47 -14.73 -12.85
CA TRP A 47 11.53 -14.83 -11.73
C TRP A 47 10.60 -13.60 -11.59
N ARG A 48 10.88 -12.51 -12.29
CA ARG A 48 10.06 -11.27 -12.33
C ARG A 48 9.28 -11.11 -13.61
N ARG A 49 9.42 -12.03 -14.57
CA ARG A 49 8.71 -11.98 -15.84
C ARG A 49 7.30 -12.57 -15.68
N ASP A 50 6.41 -11.80 -15.04
CA ASP A 50 4.99 -12.13 -14.84
C ASP A 50 4.04 -11.79 -16.02
N ASN A 51 4.09 -10.57 -16.56
CA ASN A 51 3.24 -10.10 -17.64
C ASN A 51 4.03 -9.46 -18.82
N ALA A 52 4.17 -10.21 -19.93
CA ALA A 52 4.90 -9.77 -21.13
C ALA A 52 4.27 -8.60 -21.89
N PHE A 53 3.05 -8.17 -21.55
CA PHE A 53 2.41 -7.01 -22.16
C PHE A 53 2.89 -5.68 -21.55
N ILE A 54 3.49 -5.71 -20.35
CA ILE A 54 4.10 -4.55 -19.73
C ILE A 54 5.55 -4.49 -20.20
N GLN A 55 5.86 -3.55 -21.09
CA GLN A 55 7.16 -3.54 -21.79
C GLN A 55 8.27 -2.77 -21.03
N ARG A 56 7.91 -1.87 -20.11
CA ARG A 56 8.85 -0.92 -19.50
C ARG A 56 8.39 -0.44 -18.12
N GLY A 57 9.30 0.22 -17.41
CA GLY A 57 9.00 0.87 -16.13
C GLY A 57 9.25 -0.04 -14.93
N TYR A 58 10.03 -1.10 -15.09
CA TYR A 58 10.35 -2.03 -14.02
C TYR A 58 11.50 -1.52 -13.16
N ARG A 59 11.40 -1.71 -11.85
CA ARG A 59 12.51 -1.45 -10.93
C ARG A 59 13.58 -2.53 -11.09
N ARG A 60 14.86 -2.18 -10.93
CA ARG A 60 15.96 -3.17 -10.81
C ARG A 60 15.84 -3.97 -9.50
N THR A 61 16.41 -5.18 -9.49
CA THR A 61 16.56 -5.98 -8.27
C THR A 61 17.47 -5.22 -7.30
N SER A 62 16.93 -4.87 -6.14
CA SER A 62 17.58 -3.93 -5.23
C SER A 62 18.31 -4.59 -4.07
N ASN A 63 17.91 -5.81 -3.68
CA ASN A 63 18.35 -6.49 -2.45
C ASN A 63 18.33 -5.58 -1.21
N SER A 64 17.45 -4.57 -1.20
CA SER A 64 17.44 -3.52 -0.17
C SER A 64 16.03 -3.02 0.09
N TYR A 65 15.54 -3.26 1.31
CA TYR A 65 14.25 -2.70 1.77
C TYR A 65 14.22 -1.17 1.74
N ARG A 66 15.37 -0.51 1.97
CA ARG A 66 15.45 0.96 1.88
C ARG A 66 15.24 1.44 0.44
N ALA A 67 15.80 0.73 -0.54
CA ALA A 67 15.56 1.05 -1.95
C ALA A 67 14.11 0.76 -2.37
N CYS A 68 13.51 -0.32 -1.86
CA CYS A 68 12.08 -0.61 -2.04
C CYS A 68 11.21 0.52 -1.47
N ALA A 69 11.48 0.97 -0.25
CA ALA A 69 10.75 2.08 0.37
C ALA A 69 10.97 3.42 -0.37
N ALA A 70 12.20 3.71 -0.81
CA ALA A 70 12.49 4.90 -1.59
C ALA A 70 11.75 4.91 -2.94
N SER A 71 11.43 3.73 -3.50
CA SER A 71 10.67 3.65 -4.75
C SER A 71 9.23 4.11 -4.67
N LEU A 72 8.67 4.26 -3.47
CA LEU A 72 7.35 4.86 -3.26
C LEU A 72 7.28 6.33 -3.72
N ALA A 73 8.44 7.00 -3.83
CA ALA A 73 8.54 8.41 -4.18
C ALA A 73 8.64 8.67 -5.70
N TYR A 74 8.75 7.63 -6.55
CA TYR A 74 8.81 7.78 -8.00
C TYR A 74 7.86 6.82 -8.72
N LEU A 75 7.55 7.10 -9.99
CA LEU A 75 6.61 6.30 -10.77
C LEU A 75 7.28 5.10 -11.45
N HIS A 76 6.64 3.94 -11.35
CA HIS A 76 7.07 2.67 -11.93
C HIS A 76 5.86 1.74 -12.15
N ASN A 77 6.09 0.57 -12.77
CA ASN A 77 5.04 -0.38 -13.16
C ASN A 77 4.15 -0.83 -11.97
N GLU A 78 4.71 -0.94 -10.77
CA GLU A 78 3.96 -1.29 -9.55
C GLU A 78 3.30 -0.11 -8.80
N SER A 79 3.49 1.14 -9.21
CA SER A 79 3.05 2.29 -8.39
C SER A 79 1.54 2.29 -8.13
N VAL A 80 0.73 1.97 -9.14
CA VAL A 80 -0.74 1.89 -8.97
C VAL A 80 -1.13 0.73 -8.06
N ASN A 81 -0.49 -0.43 -8.19
CA ASN A 81 -0.74 -1.59 -7.33
C ASN A 81 -0.48 -1.26 -5.86
N ILE A 82 0.63 -0.56 -5.58
CA ILE A 82 0.99 -0.13 -4.23
C ILE A 82 -0.02 0.90 -3.71
N TRP A 83 -0.19 2.03 -4.41
CA TRP A 83 -0.93 3.17 -3.89
C TRP A 83 -2.43 2.91 -3.80
N SER A 84 -3.02 2.18 -4.75
CA SER A 84 -4.44 1.81 -4.69
C SER A 84 -4.74 0.99 -3.44
N HIS A 85 -3.90 0.01 -3.12
CA HIS A 85 -4.10 -0.85 -1.96
C HIS A 85 -3.71 -0.15 -0.64
N LEU A 86 -2.64 0.65 -0.63
CA LEU A 86 -2.23 1.40 0.55
C LEU A 86 -3.29 2.44 0.97
N LEU A 87 -3.81 3.21 0.00
CA LEU A 87 -4.87 4.17 0.25
C LEU A 87 -6.16 3.47 0.68
N GLY A 88 -6.48 2.32 0.06
CA GLY A 88 -7.59 1.47 0.49
C GLY A 88 -7.45 1.01 1.94
N ALA A 89 -6.27 0.52 2.34
CA ALA A 89 -6.00 0.08 3.71
C ALA A 89 -6.22 1.22 4.72
N VAL A 90 -5.67 2.41 4.43
CA VAL A 90 -5.87 3.61 5.27
C VAL A 90 -7.35 3.98 5.35
N PHE A 91 -8.06 3.98 4.22
CA PHE A 91 -9.48 4.31 4.17
C PHE A 91 -10.33 3.36 5.02
N PHE A 92 -10.19 2.04 4.82
CA PHE A 92 -10.97 1.05 5.57
C PHE A 92 -10.63 1.04 7.07
N SER A 93 -9.36 1.25 7.44
CA SER A 93 -8.98 1.40 8.85
C SER A 93 -9.58 2.67 9.47
N ALA A 94 -9.52 3.81 8.78
CA ALA A 94 -10.11 5.05 9.27
C ALA A 94 -11.63 4.95 9.41
N LEU A 95 -12.31 4.34 8.42
CA LEU A 95 -13.74 4.10 8.44
C LEU A 95 -14.15 3.15 9.59
N GLY A 96 -13.42 2.05 9.78
CA GLY A 96 -13.66 1.10 10.86
C GLY A 96 -13.50 1.74 12.24
N LEU A 97 -12.44 2.53 12.46
CA LEU A 97 -12.22 3.27 13.70
C LEU A 97 -13.30 4.34 13.94
N TRP A 98 -13.72 5.04 12.88
CA TRP A 98 -14.79 6.04 12.96
C TRP A 98 -16.12 5.40 13.35
N LEU A 99 -16.49 4.26 12.75
CA LEU A 99 -17.70 3.51 13.11
C LEU A 99 -17.64 2.97 14.53
N LEU A 100 -16.50 2.42 14.96
CA LEU A 100 -16.31 1.94 16.32
C LEU A 100 -16.46 3.08 17.35
N ARG A 101 -15.87 4.24 17.06
CA ARG A 101 -16.01 5.45 17.89
C ARG A 101 -17.48 5.88 17.95
N ARG A 102 -18.19 5.92 16.82
CA ARG A 102 -19.61 6.29 16.75
C ARG A 102 -20.50 5.33 17.53
N PHE A 103 -20.21 4.03 17.48
CA PHE A 103 -20.86 3.00 18.29
C PHE A 103 -20.65 3.25 19.77
N PHE A 104 -19.40 3.46 20.21
CA PHE A 104 -19.08 3.71 21.61
C PHE A 104 -19.79 4.95 22.15
N TYR A 105 -19.77 6.06 21.40
CA TYR A 105 -20.52 7.26 21.78
C TYR A 105 -22.03 7.03 21.81
N ALA A 106 -22.60 6.28 20.87
CA ALA A 106 -24.03 5.97 20.87
C ALA A 106 -24.43 5.14 22.10
N ALA A 107 -23.64 4.12 22.44
CA ALA A 107 -23.86 3.25 23.58
C ALA A 107 -23.83 4.04 24.90
N VAL A 108 -22.89 4.97 25.05
CA VAL A 108 -22.74 5.80 26.26
C VAL A 108 -23.76 6.93 26.32
N ALA A 109 -23.97 7.66 25.22
CA ALA A 109 -24.77 8.88 25.20
C ALA A 109 -26.27 8.62 25.14
N VAL A 110 -26.70 7.53 24.50
CA VAL A 110 -28.12 7.32 24.21
C VAL A 110 -28.72 6.21 25.05
N ALA A 111 -27.97 5.23 25.58
CA ALA A 111 -28.51 4.10 26.37
C ALA A 111 -29.72 3.32 25.75
N VAL A 112 -30.16 3.68 24.54
CA VAL A 112 -31.31 3.09 23.82
C VAL A 112 -30.85 2.27 22.61
N VAL A 113 -29.57 2.34 22.21
CA VAL A 113 -29.03 1.56 21.09
C VAL A 113 -28.51 0.22 21.60
N VAL A 114 -29.35 -0.81 21.49
CA VAL A 114 -28.99 -2.22 21.71
C VAL A 114 -28.27 -2.75 20.47
N ALA A 115 -27.11 -2.18 20.16
CA ALA A 115 -26.21 -2.82 19.20
C ALA A 115 -25.34 -3.80 20.01
N ASP A 116 -25.53 -5.07 19.74
CA ASP A 116 -24.93 -6.18 20.47
C ASP A 116 -23.41 -6.16 20.24
N LYS A 117 -22.65 -6.68 21.21
CA LYS A 117 -21.20 -6.90 21.05
C LYS A 117 -20.91 -7.73 19.80
N ALA A 118 -21.86 -8.60 19.41
CA ALA A 118 -21.82 -9.36 18.17
C ALA A 118 -21.85 -8.48 16.90
N ASP A 119 -22.60 -7.38 16.87
CA ASP A 119 -22.61 -6.44 15.74
C ASP A 119 -21.22 -5.81 15.57
N VAL A 120 -20.59 -5.40 16.69
CA VAL A 120 -19.22 -4.84 16.70
C VAL A 120 -18.21 -5.87 16.21
N LEU A 121 -18.28 -7.10 16.72
CA LEU A 121 -17.38 -8.17 16.32
C LEU A 121 -17.51 -8.50 14.83
N ALA A 122 -18.74 -8.57 14.32
CA ALA A 122 -19.01 -8.89 12.93
C ALA A 122 -18.39 -7.85 11.97
N PHE A 123 -18.58 -6.56 12.25
CA PHE A 123 -17.93 -5.51 11.46
C PHE A 123 -16.41 -5.46 11.68
N ALA A 124 -15.92 -5.72 12.90
CA ALA A 124 -14.49 -5.77 13.17
C ALA A 124 -13.78 -6.86 12.33
N CYS A 125 -14.41 -8.03 12.16
CA CYS A 125 -13.88 -9.08 11.28
C CYS A 125 -13.74 -8.61 9.82
N PHE A 126 -14.74 -7.89 9.29
CA PHE A 126 -14.67 -7.33 7.93
C PHE A 126 -13.55 -6.29 7.80
N PHE A 127 -13.50 -5.29 8.69
CA PHE A 127 -12.48 -4.23 8.61
C PHE A 127 -11.06 -4.76 8.85
N ALA A 128 -10.89 -5.74 9.74
CA ALA A 128 -9.61 -6.43 9.92
C ALA A 128 -9.22 -7.22 8.67
N GLY A 129 -10.15 -7.96 8.05
CA GLY A 129 -9.92 -8.67 6.80
C GLY A 129 -9.52 -7.72 5.65
N ALA A 130 -10.21 -6.59 5.51
CA ALA A 130 -9.88 -5.56 4.52
C ALA A 130 -8.49 -4.94 4.75
N PHE A 131 -8.17 -4.58 6.00
CA PHE A 131 -6.85 -4.05 6.35
C PHE A 131 -5.73 -5.06 6.05
N LEU A 132 -5.91 -6.33 6.45
CA LEU A 132 -4.91 -7.37 6.20
C LEU A 132 -4.73 -7.62 4.70
N CYS A 133 -5.82 -7.72 3.94
CA CYS A 133 -5.77 -7.91 2.50
C CYS A 133 -5.02 -6.79 1.79
N LEU A 134 -5.47 -5.55 1.98
CA LEU A 134 -4.92 -4.39 1.29
C LEU A 134 -3.50 -4.08 1.77
N GLY A 135 -3.23 -4.23 3.07
CA GLY A 135 -1.91 -4.01 3.66
C GLY A 135 -0.88 -5.05 3.23
N MET A 136 -1.22 -6.35 3.22
CA MET A 136 -0.32 -7.40 2.73
C MET A 136 -0.02 -7.21 1.25
N SER A 137 -1.02 -6.85 0.45
CA SER A 137 -0.86 -6.61 -0.98
C SER A 137 0.02 -5.40 -1.28
N ALA A 138 -0.26 -4.24 -0.65
CA ALA A 138 0.57 -3.05 -0.78
C ALA A 138 2.02 -3.32 -0.37
N THR A 139 2.22 -4.10 0.71
CA THR A 139 3.55 -4.51 1.17
C THR A 139 4.26 -5.36 0.12
N PHE A 140 3.59 -6.37 -0.44
CA PHE A 140 4.14 -7.23 -1.47
C PHE A 140 4.61 -6.44 -2.69
N HIS A 141 3.73 -5.62 -3.27
CA HIS A 141 4.08 -4.80 -4.43
C HIS A 141 5.18 -3.78 -4.12
N ALA A 142 5.27 -3.28 -2.88
CA ALA A 142 6.36 -2.39 -2.48
C ALA A 142 7.71 -3.10 -2.47
N VAL A 143 7.77 -4.37 -2.04
CA VAL A 143 9.04 -5.13 -1.87
C VAL A 143 9.33 -6.14 -2.98
N ILE A 144 8.49 -6.25 -4.02
CA ILE A 144 8.63 -7.28 -5.07
C ILE A 144 9.98 -7.21 -5.81
N ASN A 145 10.63 -6.04 -5.88
CA ASN A 145 11.96 -5.88 -6.49
C ASN A 145 13.12 -6.12 -5.51
N HIS A 146 12.88 -6.65 -4.30
CA HIS A 146 13.94 -6.90 -3.33
C HIS A 146 14.82 -8.08 -3.75
N SER A 147 14.30 -9.30 -3.69
CA SER A 147 15.00 -10.53 -4.04
C SER A 147 13.99 -11.66 -4.31
N PRO A 148 14.36 -12.76 -4.98
CA PRO A 148 13.44 -13.85 -5.31
C PRO A 148 12.73 -14.44 -4.09
N GLY A 149 13.45 -14.60 -2.99
CA GLY A 149 12.90 -15.14 -1.74
C GLY A 149 11.86 -14.22 -1.10
N VAL A 150 12.15 -12.92 -1.06
CA VAL A 150 11.22 -11.91 -0.50
C VAL A 150 9.98 -11.79 -1.38
N ALA A 151 10.14 -11.77 -2.71
CA ALA A 151 9.01 -11.72 -3.62
C ALA A 151 8.13 -12.97 -3.50
N LYS A 152 8.72 -14.16 -3.44
CA LYS A 152 7.95 -15.42 -3.25
C LYS A 152 7.20 -15.44 -1.92
N TRP A 153 7.81 -14.94 -0.84
CA TRP A 153 7.15 -14.89 0.47
C TRP A 153 6.06 -13.82 0.51
N GLY A 154 6.33 -12.63 -0.02
CA GLY A 154 5.35 -11.55 -0.15
C GLY A 154 4.14 -11.96 -0.98
N ASN A 155 4.35 -12.68 -2.09
CA ASN A 155 3.26 -13.20 -2.92
C ASN A 155 2.36 -14.17 -2.13
N LYS A 156 2.92 -15.02 -1.27
CA LYS A 156 2.13 -15.88 -0.38
C LYS A 156 1.29 -15.08 0.62
N LEU A 157 1.84 -13.99 1.16
CA LEU A 157 1.09 -13.10 2.05
C LEU A 157 -0.05 -12.40 1.32
N ASP A 158 0.19 -11.92 0.10
CA ASP A 158 -0.81 -11.26 -0.72
C ASP A 158 -2.03 -12.18 -0.97
N TYR A 159 -1.76 -13.42 -1.41
CA TYR A 159 -2.81 -14.45 -1.52
C TYR A 159 -3.50 -14.77 -0.18
N SER A 160 -2.77 -14.75 0.93
CA SER A 160 -3.38 -14.96 2.26
C SER A 160 -4.29 -13.79 2.66
N GLY A 161 -3.92 -12.57 2.27
CA GLY A 161 -4.72 -11.37 2.41
C GLY A 161 -6.11 -11.50 1.79
N ILE A 162 -6.19 -12.01 0.56
CA ILE A 162 -7.45 -12.29 -0.13
C ILE A 162 -8.34 -13.23 0.70
N VAL A 163 -7.76 -14.30 1.27
CA VAL A 163 -8.49 -15.25 2.12
C VAL A 163 -9.03 -14.55 3.37
N PHE A 164 -8.23 -13.70 4.03
CA PHE A 164 -8.68 -12.96 5.21
C PHE A 164 -9.86 -12.01 4.88
N LEU A 165 -9.82 -11.32 3.75
CA LEU A 165 -10.93 -10.46 3.32
C LEU A 165 -12.19 -11.28 3.00
N ILE A 166 -12.05 -12.40 2.28
CA ILE A 166 -13.17 -13.30 2.01
C ILE A 166 -13.80 -13.74 3.33
N VAL A 167 -13.05 -14.42 4.20
CA VAL A 167 -13.58 -14.93 5.47
C VAL A 167 -14.17 -13.79 6.31
N GLY A 168 -13.45 -12.68 6.46
CA GLY A 168 -13.90 -11.51 7.23
C GLY A 168 -15.18 -10.88 6.71
N SER A 169 -15.38 -10.83 5.38
CA SER A 169 -16.60 -10.29 4.76
C SER A 169 -17.82 -11.18 4.90
N TYR A 170 -17.64 -12.49 5.00
CA TYR A 170 -18.75 -13.42 5.23
C TYR A 170 -19.28 -13.35 6.66
N VAL A 171 -18.47 -12.94 7.65
CA VAL A 171 -18.94 -12.84 9.06
C VAL A 171 -20.18 -11.95 9.22
N PRO A 172 -20.16 -10.65 8.85
CA PRO A 172 -21.34 -9.81 8.97
C PRO A 172 -22.46 -10.24 8.01
N ALA A 173 -22.13 -10.68 6.79
CA ALA A 173 -23.14 -11.12 5.83
C ALA A 173 -23.98 -12.30 6.37
N LEU A 174 -23.32 -13.31 6.96
CA LEU A 174 -23.98 -14.47 7.55
C LEU A 174 -24.65 -14.12 8.89
N TYR A 175 -24.02 -13.27 9.70
CA TYR A 175 -24.59 -12.83 10.98
C TYR A 175 -25.94 -12.13 10.81
N TYR A 176 -26.04 -11.19 9.86
CA TYR A 176 -27.30 -10.51 9.58
C TYR A 176 -28.24 -11.35 8.70
N GLY A 177 -27.72 -12.12 7.74
CA GLY A 177 -28.52 -12.94 6.83
C GLY A 177 -29.22 -14.13 7.49
N PHE A 178 -28.60 -14.73 8.51
CA PHE A 178 -29.12 -15.88 9.25
C PHE A 178 -29.42 -15.56 10.71
N ARG A 179 -29.71 -14.29 11.04
CA ARG A 179 -30.00 -13.86 12.41
C ARG A 179 -31.16 -14.63 13.06
N CYS A 180 -32.12 -15.08 12.26
CA CYS A 180 -33.28 -15.87 12.69
C CYS A 180 -33.07 -17.40 12.61
N ASP A 181 -31.95 -17.87 12.06
CA ASP A 181 -31.61 -19.29 11.94
C ASP A 181 -30.16 -19.55 12.41
N PRO A 182 -29.92 -19.59 13.74
CA PRO A 182 -28.58 -19.77 14.29
C PRO A 182 -27.88 -21.08 13.89
N PRO A 183 -28.56 -22.25 13.75
CA PRO A 183 -27.95 -23.45 13.19
C PRO A 183 -27.33 -23.23 11.81
N LEU A 184 -28.08 -22.61 10.88
CA LEU A 184 -27.62 -22.39 9.52
C LEU A 184 -26.45 -21.39 9.47
N MET A 185 -26.53 -20.33 10.29
CA MET A 185 -25.44 -19.37 10.47
C MET A 185 -24.13 -20.06 10.87
N ARG A 186 -24.16 -20.94 11.88
CA ARG A 186 -22.98 -21.67 12.35
C ARG A 186 -22.40 -22.58 11.29
N ILE A 187 -23.24 -23.31 10.55
CA ILE A 187 -22.79 -24.21 9.47
C ILE A 187 -22.03 -23.42 8.41
N TYR A 188 -22.58 -22.31 7.92
CA TYR A 188 -21.92 -21.52 6.88
C TYR A 188 -20.67 -20.78 7.40
N LEU A 189 -20.69 -20.26 8.64
CA LEU A 189 -19.51 -19.66 9.25
C LEU A 189 -18.36 -20.67 9.43
N SER A 190 -18.68 -21.89 9.87
CA SER A 190 -17.69 -22.96 9.95
C SER A 190 -17.18 -23.33 8.56
N ALA A 191 -18.06 -23.47 7.56
CA ALA A 191 -17.67 -23.84 6.21
C ALA A 191 -16.74 -22.82 5.52
N VAL A 192 -16.97 -21.51 5.73
CA VAL A 192 -16.10 -20.47 5.15
C VAL A 192 -14.79 -20.32 5.92
N SER A 193 -14.76 -20.62 7.21
CA SER A 193 -13.56 -20.51 8.06
C SER A 193 -12.67 -21.75 7.99
N LEU A 194 -13.26 -22.92 7.76
CA LEU A 194 -12.55 -24.16 7.55
C LEU A 194 -12.00 -24.18 6.12
N ARG A 195 -10.67 -24.15 5.98
CA ARG A 195 -10.07 -24.80 4.81
C ARG A 195 -10.59 -26.24 4.82
N ARG A 196 -11.24 -26.65 3.74
CA ARG A 196 -11.35 -28.07 3.41
C ARG A 196 -9.91 -28.59 3.34
N ALA A 197 -9.40 -29.15 4.43
CA ALA A 197 -8.21 -29.98 4.39
C ALA A 197 -8.60 -31.11 3.46
N HIS A 198 -8.05 -31.11 2.26
CA HIS A 198 -8.35 -32.15 1.30
C HIS A 198 -7.96 -33.48 1.93
N VAL A 199 -8.97 -34.29 2.18
CA VAL A 199 -8.87 -35.75 2.27
C VAL A 199 -8.10 -36.16 1.02
N THR A 200 -6.86 -36.64 1.21
CA THR A 200 -6.16 -37.41 0.19
C THR A 200 -6.69 -38.84 0.22
N PRO A 201 -6.89 -39.48 -0.94
CA PRO A 201 -7.35 -40.86 -1.04
C PRO A 201 -6.37 -41.86 -0.40
#